data_AF-A0AAV2S673-F1
#
_entry.id   AF-A0AAV2S673-F1
#
_cell.length_a   1.000
_cell.length_b   1.000
_cell.length_c   1.000
_cell.angle_alpha   90.00
_cell.angle_beta   90.00
_cell.angle_gamma   90.00
#
_symmetry.space_group_name_H-M   'P 1'
#
loop_
_entity.id
_entity.type
_entity.pdbx_description
1 polymer ?
#
loop_
_entity_poly.entity_id
_entity_poly.type
_entity_poly.pdbx_seq_one_letter_code
_entity_poly.pdbx_strand_id
1 'polypeptide(L)'
;ALMVPAFIFRKRIMNKINKERNPYELEGDAVLKRDFRKHVEGIELDNVPTAFQKLSVKRYQTDKMAALRPFNRDKNRSFDICPFDKMRVKLSNTGTKGSDYINAS
;
A
#
# COMPACT_ATOMS: atom_id res chain seq x y z
N ALA A 1 7.76 -39.30 -25.38
CA ALA A 1 7.21 -37.99 -24.98
C ALA A 1 7.63 -37.72 -23.53
N LEU A 2 8.61 -36.84 -23.32
CA LEU A 2 9.14 -36.52 -21.99
C LEU A 2 8.14 -35.61 -21.26
N MET A 3 7.31 -36.19 -20.40
CA MET A 3 6.52 -35.43 -19.44
C MET A 3 7.49 -34.73 -18.48
N VAL A 4 7.69 -33.43 -18.67
CA VAL A 4 8.28 -32.59 -17.62
C VAL A 4 7.29 -32.63 -16.45
N PRO A 5 7.68 -33.10 -15.26
CA PRO A 5 6.77 -33.19 -14.13
C PRO A 5 6.19 -31.80 -13.85
N ALA A 6 4.85 -31.70 -13.77
CA ALA A 6 4.12 -30.46 -13.46
C ALA A 6 4.68 -29.72 -12.22
N PHE A 7 5.38 -30.46 -11.35
CA PHE A 7 6.15 -29.95 -10.22
C PHE A 7 7.22 -28.92 -10.61
N ILE A 8 8.00 -29.15 -11.68
CA ILE A 8 9.06 -28.24 -12.15
C ILE A 8 8.44 -26.96 -12.72
N PHE A 9 7.32 -27.09 -13.45
CA PHE A 9 6.60 -25.94 -13.98
C PHE A 9 6.00 -25.07 -12.87
N ARG A 10 5.37 -25.70 -11.86
CA ARG A 10 4.84 -25.01 -10.67
C ARG A 10 5.94 -24.31 -9.87
N LYS A 11 7.11 -24.95 -9.70
CA LYS A 11 8.27 -24.35 -9.01
C LYS A 11 8.86 -23.17 -9.78
N ARG A 12 8.82 -23.22 -11.12
CA ARG A 12 9.29 -22.13 -12.01
C ARG A 12 8.32 -20.95 -12.05
N ILE A 13 7.00 -21.18 -11.97
CA ILE A 13 5.99 -20.13 -11.80
C ILE A 13 6.15 -19.46 -10.42
N MET A 14 6.25 -20.23 -9.35
CA MET A 14 6.47 -19.70 -8.00
C MET A 14 7.78 -18.92 -7.88
N ASN A 15 8.86 -19.38 -8.54
CA ASN A 15 10.13 -18.66 -8.57
C ASN A 15 10.11 -17.41 -9.47
N LYS A 16 9.23 -17.33 -10.48
CA LYS A 16 9.00 -16.10 -11.25
C LYS A 16 8.17 -15.08 -10.47
N ILE A 17 7.23 -15.53 -9.63
CA ILE A 17 6.47 -14.68 -8.70
C ILE A 17 7.38 -14.15 -7.57
N ASN A 18 8.38 -14.92 -7.14
CA ASN A 18 9.32 -14.52 -6.09
C ASN A 18 10.46 -13.59 -6.53
N LYS A 19 10.62 -13.31 -7.84
CA LYS A 19 11.68 -12.41 -8.32
C LYS A 19 11.07 -11.03 -8.53
N GLU A 20 11.38 -10.13 -7.60
CA GLU A 20 10.75 -8.81 -7.35
C GLU A 20 9.52 -8.86 -6.45
N ARG A 21 9.67 -9.44 -5.25
CA ARG A 21 8.68 -9.16 -4.18
C ARG A 21 8.68 -7.66 -3.92
N ASN A 22 7.52 -7.06 -4.16
CA ASN A 22 7.26 -5.68 -3.84
C ASN A 22 7.52 -5.49 -2.33
N PRO A 23 8.43 -4.58 -1.90
CA PRO A 23 8.72 -4.38 -0.48
C PRO A 23 7.51 -3.88 0.32
N TYR A 24 6.40 -3.55 -0.35
CA TYR A 24 5.12 -3.09 0.19
C TYR A 24 4.01 -4.16 0.14
N GLU A 25 4.31 -5.38 -0.27
CA GLU A 25 3.36 -6.49 -0.19
C GLU A 25 3.06 -6.76 1.29
N LEU A 26 1.79 -6.55 1.68
CA LEU A 26 1.31 -6.86 3.02
C LEU A 26 1.39 -8.38 3.21
N GLU A 27 1.85 -8.81 4.37
CA GLU A 27 1.94 -10.22 4.69
C GLU A 27 0.53 -10.80 4.84
N GLY A 28 0.09 -11.58 3.85
CA GLY A 28 -1.23 -12.21 3.82
C GLY A 28 -1.60 -12.66 2.41
N ASP A 29 -2.08 -13.89 2.28
CA ASP A 29 -2.54 -14.42 1.00
C ASP A 29 -3.92 -13.83 0.65
N ALA A 30 -4.16 -13.59 -0.65
CA ALA A 30 -5.47 -13.20 -1.13
C ALA A 30 -6.50 -14.29 -0.80
N VAL A 31 -7.61 -13.91 -0.16
CA VAL A 31 -8.67 -14.83 0.23
C VAL A 31 -9.73 -14.92 -0.88
N LEU A 32 -10.01 -16.13 -1.35
CA LEU A 32 -11.09 -16.35 -2.31
C LEU A 32 -12.44 -16.05 -1.65
N LYS A 33 -13.39 -15.49 -2.43
CA LYS A 33 -14.74 -15.16 -1.95
C LYS A 33 -15.43 -16.32 -1.23
N ARG A 34 -15.30 -17.54 -1.75
CA ARG A 34 -15.90 -18.77 -1.16
C ARG A 34 -15.33 -19.13 0.21
N ASP A 35 -14.11 -18.68 0.50
CA ASP A 35 -13.34 -19.02 1.71
C ASP A 35 -13.36 -17.87 2.73
N PHE A 36 -13.83 -16.67 2.35
CA PHE A 36 -13.85 -15.47 3.18
C PHE A 36 -14.54 -15.66 4.53
N ARG A 37 -15.71 -16.33 4.54
CA ARG A 37 -16.44 -16.58 5.79
C ARG A 37 -15.62 -17.40 6.77
N LYS A 38 -15.07 -18.53 6.32
CA LYS A 38 -14.23 -19.41 7.15
C LYS A 38 -12.96 -18.71 7.59
N HIS A 39 -12.38 -17.86 6.74
CA HIS A 39 -11.22 -17.06 7.09
C HIS A 39 -11.54 -16.09 8.23
N VAL A 40 -12.64 -15.34 8.15
CA VAL A 40 -13.06 -14.42 9.22
C VAL A 40 -13.41 -15.16 10.51
N GLU A 41 -14.13 -16.29 10.43
CA GLU A 41 -14.46 -17.12 11.60
C GLU A 41 -13.21 -17.77 12.23
N GLY A 42 -12.17 -18.03 11.43
CA GLY A 42 -10.88 -18.55 11.88
C GLY A 42 -9.93 -17.50 12.43
N ILE A 43 -10.24 -16.21 12.29
CA ILE A 43 -9.52 -15.14 12.99
C ILE A 43 -10.13 -15.04 14.38
N GLU A 44 -9.35 -15.38 15.42
CA GLU A 44 -9.75 -15.02 16.79
C GLU A 44 -9.95 -13.50 16.84
N LEU A 45 -11.12 -13.05 17.32
CA LEU A 45 -11.49 -11.63 17.28
C LEU A 45 -10.47 -10.73 18.01
N ASP A 46 -9.83 -11.25 19.06
CA ASP A 46 -8.74 -10.59 19.80
C ASP A 46 -7.47 -10.38 18.95
N ASN A 47 -7.33 -11.14 17.86
CA ASN A 47 -6.26 -10.99 16.89
C ASN A 47 -6.58 -9.97 15.80
N VAL A 48 -7.83 -9.49 15.64
CA VAL A 48 -8.17 -8.46 14.64
C VAL A 48 -7.49 -7.11 14.95
N PRO A 49 -7.59 -6.55 16.18
CA PRO A 49 -6.86 -5.33 16.53
C PRO A 49 -5.36 -5.49 16.37
N THR A 50 -4.83 -6.65 16.77
CA THR A 50 -3.41 -7.01 16.65
C THR A 50 -2.96 -7.08 15.19
N ALA A 51 -3.76 -7.71 14.32
CA ALA A 51 -3.50 -7.78 12.88
C ALA A 51 -3.56 -6.37 12.25
N PHE A 52 -4.52 -5.54 12.65
CA PHE A 52 -4.60 -4.15 12.19
C PHE A 52 -3.39 -3.33 12.62
N GLN A 53 -2.90 -3.50 13.84
CA GLN A 53 -1.71 -2.80 14.32
C GLN A 53 -0.45 -3.16 13.50
N LYS A 54 -0.33 -4.40 13.01
CA LYS A 54 0.76 -4.81 12.11
C LYS A 54 0.74 -4.08 10.77
N LEU A 55 -0.44 -3.65 10.28
CA LEU A 55 -0.56 -2.84 9.05
C LEU A 55 0.05 -1.43 9.22
N SER A 56 0.19 -0.95 10.46
CA SER A 56 0.55 0.44 10.74
C SER A 56 2.02 0.81 10.45
N VAL A 57 2.88 -0.14 10.02
CA VAL A 57 4.35 -0.02 10.13
C VAL A 57 5.15 -0.19 8.82
N LYS A 58 4.60 0.09 7.64
CA LYS A 58 5.45 0.39 6.46
C LYS A 58 5.10 1.74 5.86
N ARG A 59 5.46 2.79 6.62
CA ARG A 59 5.29 4.17 6.18
C ARG A 59 6.50 4.58 5.33
N TYR A 60 6.24 4.94 4.08
CA TYR A 60 7.13 5.78 3.28
C TYR A 60 7.27 7.15 3.96
N GLN A 61 8.12 7.27 4.98
CA GLN A 61 8.22 8.51 5.75
C GLN A 61 8.90 9.66 4.98
N THR A 62 9.47 9.42 3.80
CA THR A 62 10.47 10.33 3.25
C THR A 62 9.94 11.41 2.31
N ASP A 63 8.68 11.33 1.87
CA ASP A 63 8.25 12.12 0.71
C ASP A 63 6.96 12.91 1.05
N LYS A 64 6.93 13.77 2.08
CA LYS A 64 5.79 14.70 2.33
C LYS A 64 6.17 16.18 2.16
N MET A 65 7.24 16.46 1.42
CA MET A 65 7.86 17.78 1.37
C MET A 65 6.93 18.85 0.78
N ALA A 66 6.10 18.51 -0.20
CA ALA A 66 5.14 19.44 -0.79
C ALA A 66 4.04 19.83 0.20
N ALA A 67 3.52 18.87 0.96
CA ALA A 67 2.48 19.09 1.95
C ALA A 67 2.93 19.95 3.13
N LEU A 68 4.21 19.84 3.51
CA LEU A 68 4.79 20.55 4.66
C LEU A 68 5.29 21.96 4.36
N ARG A 69 5.25 22.40 3.10
CA ARG A 69 5.65 23.76 2.70
C ARG A 69 4.76 24.81 3.39
N PRO A 70 5.31 25.95 3.84
CA PRO A 70 4.54 26.96 4.57
C PRO A 70 3.25 27.39 3.88
N PHE A 71 3.28 27.56 2.55
CA PHE A 71 2.14 27.97 1.72
C PHE A 71 1.14 26.85 1.37
N ASN A 72 1.32 25.66 1.92
CA ASN A 72 0.42 24.52 1.78
C ASN A 72 -0.12 24.00 3.12
N ARG A 73 0.38 24.52 4.26
CA ARG A 73 0.01 24.02 5.60
C ARG A 73 -1.47 24.25 5.91
N ASP A 74 -1.97 25.42 5.54
CA ASP A 74 -3.37 25.85 5.66
C ASP A 74 -4.33 25.07 4.75
N LYS A 75 -3.80 24.37 3.73
CA LYS A 75 -4.55 23.48 2.83
C LYS A 75 -4.67 22.05 3.36
N ASN A 76 -4.10 21.77 4.54
CA ASN A 76 -4.22 20.48 5.23
C ASN A 76 -5.18 20.59 6.41
N ARG A 77 -6.13 19.65 6.51
CA ARG A 77 -7.04 19.59 7.67
C ARG A 77 -6.30 19.21 8.96
N SER A 78 -5.29 18.35 8.86
CA SER A 78 -4.43 17.94 9.98
C SER A 78 -2.99 17.77 9.52
N PHE A 79 -2.05 17.90 10.45
CA PHE A 79 -0.62 17.72 10.17
C PHE A 79 -0.24 16.24 10.01
N ASP A 80 -0.94 15.35 10.72
CA ASP A 80 -0.63 13.92 10.74
C ASP A 80 -0.99 13.22 9.42
N ILE A 81 -1.98 13.75 8.70
CA ILE A 81 -2.55 13.16 7.49
C ILE A 81 -2.30 14.10 6.30
N CYS A 82 -1.22 13.80 5.59
CA CYS A 82 -0.78 14.53 4.40
C CYS A 82 -0.40 13.54 3.29
N PRO A 83 -0.62 13.90 2.01
CA PRO A 83 -0.33 13.03 0.88
C PRO A 83 1.18 12.86 0.69
N PHE A 84 1.58 11.73 0.09
CA PHE A 84 2.97 11.52 -0.32
C PHE A 84 3.25 12.26 -1.64
N ASP A 85 4.42 12.88 -1.78
CA ASP A 85 4.81 13.73 -2.90
C ASP A 85 4.74 13.01 -4.24
N LYS A 86 5.05 11.71 -4.26
CA LYS A 86 5.01 10.87 -5.46
C LYS A 86 3.58 10.57 -5.93
N MET A 87 2.65 10.43 -5.00
CA MET A 87 1.27 10.00 -5.27
C MET A 87 0.25 11.13 -5.18
N ARG A 88 0.65 12.33 -4.76
CA ARG A 88 -0.28 13.45 -4.63
C ARG A 88 -0.91 13.81 -5.99
N VAL A 89 -2.17 14.21 -5.94
CA VAL A 89 -2.81 14.88 -7.07
C VAL A 89 -2.16 16.26 -7.25
N LYS A 90 -1.79 16.59 -8.50
CA LYS A 90 -1.23 17.90 -8.86
C LYS A 90 -2.25 18.68 -9.65
N LEU A 91 -2.64 19.85 -9.13
CA LEU A 91 -3.49 20.78 -9.87
C LEU A 91 -2.67 21.51 -10.94
N SER A 92 -3.35 22.12 -11.90
CA SER A 92 -2.72 23.04 -12.84
C SER A 92 -2.12 24.24 -12.08
N ASN A 93 -0.84 24.50 -12.32
CA ASN A 93 -0.13 25.61 -11.69
C ASN A 93 -0.61 26.94 -12.30
N THR A 94 -1.09 27.86 -11.47
CA THR A 94 -1.58 29.18 -11.88
C THR A 94 -0.49 30.27 -11.78
N GLY A 95 0.75 29.91 -11.45
CA GLY A 95 1.86 30.82 -11.20
C GLY A 95 1.96 31.29 -9.74
N THR A 96 0.92 31.06 -8.92
CA THR A 96 0.97 31.30 -7.47
C THR A 96 1.64 30.14 -6.75
N LYS A 97 2.48 30.43 -5.74
CA LYS A 97 3.16 29.39 -4.93
C LYS A 97 2.14 28.43 -4.30
N GLY A 98 2.34 27.14 -4.54
CA GLY A 98 1.47 26.09 -4.02
C GLY A 98 0.08 26.01 -4.66
N SER A 99 -0.15 26.68 -5.79
CA SER A 99 -1.40 26.54 -6.55
C SER A 99 -1.59 25.13 -7.13
N ASP A 100 -0.51 24.37 -7.27
CA ASP A 100 -0.51 22.98 -7.75
C ASP A 100 -0.84 21.95 -6.64
N TYR A 101 -1.10 22.39 -5.42
CA TYR A 101 -1.25 21.53 -4.25
C TYR A 101 -2.71 21.39 -3.79
N ILE A 102 -3.13 20.15 -3.60
CA ILE A 102 -4.33 19.74 -2.86
C ILE A 102 -3.99 18.52 -1.99
N ASN A 103 -4.59 18.41 -0.80
CA ASN A 103 -4.44 17.23 0.05
C ASN A 103 -5.30 16.08 -0.51
N ALA A 104 -4.74 15.33 -1.47
CA ALA A 104 -5.33 14.14 -2.08
C ALA A 104 -4.22 13.21 -2.62
N SER A 105 -4.43 11.89 -2.63
CA SER A 105 -3.57 10.87 -3.25
C SER A 105 -4.40 9.83 -3.98
#